data_AF-J9CHB7-F1
#
_entry.id   AF-J9CHB7-F1
#
_cell.length_a   1.000
_cell.length_b   1.000
_cell.length_c   1.000
_cell.angle_alpha   90.00
_cell.angle_beta   90.00
_cell.angle_gamma   90.00
#
_symmetry.space_group_name_H-M   'P 1'
#
loop_
_entity.id
_entity.type
_entity.pdbx_description
1 polymer ?
#
loop_
_entity_poly.entity_id
_entity_poly.type
_entity_poly.pdbx_seq_one_letter_code
_entity_poly.pdbx_strand_id
1 'polypeptide(L)'
;MFDHVTHNFIYGMKCLTLALSDGKSCYPIDFSLHREKGKKKDYGLTLKQRKEQFKEKRNAKNPDYARKAECDESKLKMAKRMLCHAVGHGINFKYVLADSWFTCESLIQAVRELCGGSVHYIGLAKMTPKLRYQTRKSKRPQNIHELRQSL
;
A
#
# COMPACT_ATOMS: atom_id res chain seq x y z
N MET A 1 0.08 -15.00 -4.87
CA MET A 1 -1.07 -14.48 -4.11
C MET A 1 -1.32 -15.39 -2.93
N PHE A 2 -1.26 -14.90 -1.69
CA PHE A 2 -1.69 -15.74 -0.57
C PHE A 2 -3.20 -15.98 -0.66
N ASP A 3 -3.58 -17.26 -0.78
CA ASP A 3 -4.96 -17.73 -0.68
C ASP A 3 -5.20 -18.22 0.75
N HIS A 4 -6.15 -17.58 1.43
CA HIS A 4 -6.51 -17.90 2.79
C HIS A 4 -7.32 -19.20 2.90
N VAL A 5 -7.96 -19.66 1.81
CA VAL A 5 -8.74 -20.90 1.80
C VAL A 5 -7.81 -22.10 1.78
N THR A 6 -6.88 -22.13 0.82
CA THR A 6 -5.92 -23.23 0.69
C THR A 6 -4.66 -23.05 1.53
N HIS A 7 -4.50 -21.91 2.21
CA HIS A 7 -3.29 -21.50 2.92
C HIS A 7 -2.00 -21.56 2.06
N ASN A 8 -2.15 -21.41 0.74
CA ASN A 8 -1.06 -21.52 -0.23
C ASN A 8 -0.87 -20.23 -1.02
N PHE A 9 0.32 -20.08 -1.62
CA PHE A 9 0.55 -19.01 -2.58
C PHE A 9 0.19 -19.50 -3.99
N ILE A 10 -0.86 -18.94 -4.57
CA ILE A 10 -1.29 -19.23 -5.94
C ILE A 10 -0.69 -18.21 -6.93
N TYR A 11 -0.55 -18.61 -8.19
CA TYR A 11 -0.13 -17.71 -9.26
C TYR A 11 -1.18 -16.61 -9.49
N GLY A 12 -0.75 -15.36 -9.56
CA GLY A 12 -1.63 -14.21 -9.77
C GLY A 12 -0.97 -12.87 -9.45
N MET A 13 -1.68 -11.79 -9.75
CA MET A 13 -1.25 -10.40 -9.51
C MET A 13 -2.25 -9.67 -8.60
N LYS A 14 -1.76 -8.71 -7.81
CA LYS A 14 -2.56 -7.73 -7.07
C LYS A 14 -2.54 -6.42 -7.81
N CYS A 15 -3.70 -5.81 -7.99
CA CYS A 15 -3.80 -4.41 -8.37
C CYS A 15 -3.84 -3.55 -7.10
N LEU A 16 -2.89 -2.63 -6.97
CA LEU A 16 -2.93 -1.56 -5.97
C LEU A 16 -3.41 -0.30 -6.68
N THR A 17 -4.51 0.27 -6.23
CA THR A 17 -5.15 1.44 -6.87
C THR A 17 -5.22 2.61 -5.90
N LEU A 18 -4.86 3.80 -6.36
CA LEU A 18 -5.18 5.06 -5.71
C LEU A 18 -6.42 5.64 -6.39
N ALA A 19 -7.43 5.99 -5.60
CA ALA A 19 -8.66 6.56 -6.11
C ALA A 19 -8.98 7.88 -5.41
N LEU A 20 -9.51 8.84 -6.19
CA LEU A 20 -10.03 10.09 -5.69
C LEU A 20 -11.53 9.95 -5.49
N SER A 21 -12.02 10.26 -4.30
CA SER A 21 -13.46 10.29 -4.01
C SER A 21 -13.91 11.68 -3.60
N ASP A 22 -15.03 12.11 -4.15
CA ASP A 22 -15.74 13.34 -3.76
C ASP A 22 -16.95 13.06 -2.84
N GLY A 23 -17.10 11.80 -2.39
CA GLY A 23 -18.22 11.33 -1.58
C GLY A 23 -19.44 10.86 -2.38
N LYS A 24 -19.49 11.08 -3.70
CA LYS A 24 -20.54 10.58 -4.60
C LYS A 24 -19.98 9.63 -5.66
N SER A 25 -18.85 10.02 -6.23
CA SER A 25 -18.10 9.31 -7.25
C SER A 25 -16.72 8.91 -6.72
N CYS A 26 -16.12 7.93 -7.37
CA CYS A 26 -14.79 7.42 -7.05
C CYS A 26 -14.03 7.14 -8.34
N TYR A 27 -12.97 7.88 -8.59
CA TYR A 27 -12.19 7.82 -9.82
C TYR A 27 -10.83 7.17 -9.55
N PRO A 28 -10.47 6.06 -10.20
CA PRO A 28 -9.11 5.54 -10.13
C PRO A 28 -8.17 6.52 -10.83
N ILE A 29 -7.19 7.06 -10.10
CA ILE A 29 -6.27 8.09 -10.61
C ILE A 29 -4.83 7.58 -10.80
N ASP A 30 -4.46 6.50 -10.12
CA ASP A 30 -3.18 5.82 -10.33
C ASP A 30 -3.30 4.34 -9.93
N PHE A 31 -2.47 3.47 -10.50
CA PHE A 31 -2.43 2.07 -10.13
C PHE A 31 -1.06 1.42 -10.39
N SER A 32 -0.79 0.34 -9.65
CA SER A 32 0.35 -0.55 -9.90
C SER A 32 -0.04 -2.00 -9.76
N LEU A 33 0.57 -2.87 -10.57
CA LEU A 33 0.40 -4.31 -10.46
C LEU A 33 1.55 -4.89 -9.66
N HIS A 34 1.26 -5.87 -8.81
CA HIS A 34 2.19 -6.49 -7.87
C HIS A 34 2.09 -8.00 -7.95
N ARG A 35 3.21 -8.71 -7.84
CA ARG A 35 3.23 -10.16 -7.65
C ARG A 35 3.81 -10.51 -6.30
N GLU A 36 3.35 -11.60 -5.71
CA GLU A 36 3.79 -12.00 -4.37
C GLU A 36 4.72 -13.20 -4.45
N LYS A 37 5.96 -13.01 -4.00
CA LYS A 37 7.01 -14.05 -3.94
C LYS A 37 6.56 -15.29 -3.15
N GLY A 38 5.79 -15.10 -2.09
CA GLY A 38 5.47 -16.14 -1.12
C GLY A 38 6.70 -16.61 -0.32
N LYS A 39 6.48 -17.51 0.65
CA LYS A 39 7.56 -18.03 1.51
C LYS A 39 8.68 -18.72 0.71
N LYS A 40 8.29 -19.48 -0.33
CA LYS A 40 9.20 -20.23 -1.22
C LYS A 40 9.85 -19.37 -2.31
N LYS A 41 9.47 -18.08 -2.43
CA LYS A 41 9.96 -17.14 -3.45
C LYS A 41 9.76 -17.64 -4.89
N ASP A 42 8.75 -18.48 -5.12
CA ASP A 42 8.43 -19.11 -6.39
C ASP A 42 7.24 -18.45 -7.11
N TYR A 43 6.60 -17.46 -6.47
CA TYR A 43 5.43 -16.75 -7.00
C TYR A 43 4.22 -17.67 -7.25
N GLY A 44 4.13 -18.80 -6.55
CA GLY A 44 3.05 -19.77 -6.74
C GLY A 44 3.19 -20.58 -8.04
N LEU A 45 4.41 -20.72 -8.57
CA LEU A 45 4.71 -21.46 -9.79
C LEU A 45 5.64 -22.64 -9.53
N THR A 46 5.41 -23.74 -10.25
CA THR A 46 6.32 -24.88 -10.27
C THR A 46 7.65 -24.53 -10.94
N LEU A 47 8.68 -25.37 -10.77
CA LEU A 47 9.97 -25.19 -11.45
C LEU A 47 9.83 -25.21 -12.98
N LYS A 48 8.98 -26.10 -13.53
CA LYS A 48 8.72 -26.20 -14.97
C LYS A 48 8.10 -24.90 -15.49
N GLN A 49 7.02 -24.44 -14.87
CA GLN A 49 6.35 -23.19 -15.24
C GLN A 49 7.27 -21.96 -15.16
N ARG A 50 8.14 -21.88 -14.14
CA ARG A 50 9.12 -20.78 -14.03
C ARG A 50 10.15 -20.80 -15.16
N LYS A 51 10.54 -21.99 -15.65
CA LYS A 51 11.47 -22.10 -16.79
C LYS A 51 10.81 -21.66 -18.10
N GLU A 52 9.53 -21.96 -18.27
CA GLU A 52 8.69 -21.62 -19.43
C GLU A 52 8.20 -20.16 -19.45
N GLN A 53 8.35 -19.41 -18.35
CA GLN A 53 8.00 -17.99 -18.35
C GLN A 53 8.72 -17.25 -19.47
N PHE A 54 7.96 -16.39 -20.15
CA PHE A 54 8.47 -15.52 -21.19
C PHE A 54 9.65 -14.67 -20.66
N LYS A 55 10.78 -14.75 -21.36
CA LYS A 55 12.03 -14.05 -21.03
C LYS A 55 12.41 -13.17 -22.21
N GLU A 56 12.44 -11.87 -21.97
CA GLU A 56 12.87 -10.88 -22.93
C GLU A 56 13.75 -9.87 -22.22
N LYS A 57 14.87 -9.50 -22.86
CA LYS A 57 15.72 -8.40 -22.40
C LYS A 57 15.00 -7.09 -22.71
N ARG A 58 14.43 -6.46 -21.67
CA ARG A 58 13.76 -5.18 -21.79
C ARG A 58 14.78 -4.05 -21.75
N ASN A 59 14.62 -3.07 -22.64
CA ASN A 59 15.43 -1.85 -22.60
C ASN A 59 15.02 -1.02 -21.38
N ALA A 60 15.99 -0.65 -20.53
CA ALA A 60 15.74 0.12 -19.32
C ALA A 60 15.11 1.50 -19.56
N LYS A 61 15.23 2.04 -20.80
CA LYS A 61 14.61 3.30 -21.20
C LYS A 61 13.12 3.17 -21.54
N ASN A 62 12.62 1.94 -21.71
CA ASN A 62 11.24 1.72 -22.12
C ASN A 62 10.30 1.62 -20.90
N PRO A 63 9.04 2.09 -21.02
CA PRO A 63 8.07 2.05 -19.92
C PRO A 63 7.75 0.64 -19.38
N ASP A 64 7.85 -0.39 -20.22
CA ASP A 64 7.58 -1.77 -19.84
C ASP A 64 8.64 -2.34 -18.86
N TYR A 65 9.88 -1.86 -18.93
CA TYR A 65 10.91 -2.17 -17.94
C TYR A 65 10.50 -1.65 -16.55
N ALA A 66 10.10 -0.38 -16.47
CA ALA A 66 9.63 0.23 -15.23
C ALA A 66 8.42 -0.53 -14.68
N ARG A 67 7.44 -0.84 -15.54
CA ARG A 67 6.24 -1.59 -15.15
C ARG A 67 6.56 -3.01 -14.65
N LYS A 68 7.56 -3.66 -15.25
CA LYS A 68 8.02 -4.97 -14.79
C LYS A 68 8.71 -4.88 -13.43
N ALA A 69 9.49 -3.84 -13.18
CA ALA A 69 10.13 -3.61 -11.89
C ALA A 69 9.10 -3.30 -10.79
N GLU A 70 8.06 -2.52 -11.11
CA GLU A 70 6.96 -2.21 -10.18
C GLU A 70 6.24 -3.46 -9.66
N CYS A 71 6.19 -4.53 -10.45
CA CYS A 71 5.61 -5.81 -10.04
C CYS A 71 6.27 -6.42 -8.79
N ASP A 72 7.54 -6.13 -8.56
CA ASP A 72 8.32 -6.66 -7.44
C ASP A 72 8.62 -5.59 -6.37
N GLU A 73 8.14 -4.37 -6.55
CA GLU A 73 8.28 -3.27 -5.59
C GLU A 73 7.32 -3.44 -4.42
N SER A 74 7.63 -2.84 -3.27
CA SER A 74 6.72 -2.87 -2.13
C SER A 74 5.48 -2.01 -2.40
N LYS A 75 4.31 -2.56 -2.06
CA LYS A 75 3.02 -1.84 -2.10
C LYS A 75 3.07 -0.53 -1.32
N LEU A 76 3.78 -0.50 -0.19
CA LEU A 76 3.96 0.71 0.62
C LEU A 76 4.73 1.80 -0.14
N LYS A 77 5.85 1.46 -0.78
CA LYS A 77 6.63 2.42 -1.58
C LYS A 77 5.84 2.89 -2.79
N MET A 78 5.10 2.00 -3.45
CA MET A 78 4.20 2.39 -4.54
C MET A 78 3.08 3.30 -4.07
N ALA A 79 2.45 3.04 -2.91
CA ALA A 79 1.43 3.93 -2.35
C ALA A 79 1.96 5.35 -2.13
N LYS A 80 3.17 5.50 -1.58
CA LYS A 80 3.83 6.81 -1.44
C LYS A 80 4.09 7.48 -2.79
N ARG A 81 4.61 6.73 -3.78
CA ARG A 81 4.84 7.26 -5.14
C ARG A 81 3.55 7.77 -5.77
N MET A 82 2.47 7.00 -5.73
CA MET A 82 1.18 7.38 -6.31
C MET A 82 0.61 8.64 -5.62
N LEU A 83 0.76 8.77 -4.30
CA LEU A 83 0.36 9.99 -3.58
C LEU A 83 1.18 11.22 -4.02
N CYS A 84 2.51 11.08 -4.14
CA CYS A 84 3.36 12.15 -4.64
C CYS A 84 3.02 12.51 -6.10
N HIS A 85 2.74 11.54 -6.96
CA HIS A 85 2.28 11.78 -8.33
C HIS A 85 0.97 12.58 -8.34
N ALA A 86 -0.02 12.17 -7.56
CA ALA A 86 -1.32 12.86 -7.48
C ALA A 86 -1.13 14.34 -7.11
N VAL A 87 -0.34 14.62 -6.07
CA VAL A 87 -0.02 16.00 -5.66
C VAL A 87 0.77 16.75 -6.75
N GLY A 88 1.78 16.10 -7.36
CA GLY A 88 2.57 16.70 -8.44
C GLY A 88 1.76 17.02 -9.69
N HIS A 89 0.66 16.31 -9.93
CA HIS A 89 -0.32 16.59 -10.98
C HIS A 89 -1.43 17.56 -10.57
N GLY A 90 -1.31 18.20 -9.40
CA GLY A 90 -2.27 19.21 -8.94
C GLY A 90 -3.57 18.65 -8.37
N ILE A 91 -3.64 17.34 -8.07
CA ILE A 91 -4.80 16.73 -7.43
C ILE A 91 -4.79 17.10 -5.95
N ASN A 92 -5.79 17.87 -5.54
CA ASN A 92 -5.93 18.33 -4.16
C ASN A 92 -6.86 17.41 -3.37
N PHE A 93 -6.42 17.01 -2.17
CA PHE A 93 -7.22 16.19 -1.24
C PHE A 93 -6.86 16.54 0.20
N LYS A 94 -7.84 16.46 1.10
CA LYS A 94 -7.65 16.75 2.53
C LYS A 94 -7.36 15.51 3.36
N TYR A 95 -7.77 14.34 2.87
CA TYR A 95 -7.70 13.08 3.58
C TYR A 95 -7.19 11.97 2.68
N VAL A 96 -6.37 11.09 3.24
CA VAL A 96 -6.02 9.80 2.64
C VAL A 96 -6.65 8.73 3.50
N LEU A 97 -7.61 7.99 2.94
CA LEU A 97 -8.19 6.80 3.54
C LEU A 97 -7.42 5.58 3.05
N ALA A 98 -6.96 4.73 3.97
CA ALA A 98 -6.26 3.50 3.61
C ALA A 98 -6.72 2.30 4.45
N ASP A 99 -6.65 1.11 3.84
CA ASP A 99 -6.91 -0.16 4.51
C ASP A 99 -5.92 -0.42 5.66
N SER A 100 -6.32 -1.29 6.59
CA SER A 100 -5.51 -1.73 7.73
C SER A 100 -4.12 -2.25 7.37
N TRP A 101 -3.93 -2.81 6.17
CA TRP A 101 -2.62 -3.23 5.67
C TRP A 101 -1.63 -2.05 5.61
N PHE A 102 -2.14 -0.86 5.33
CA PHE A 102 -1.36 0.37 5.14
C PHE A 102 -1.21 1.20 6.41
N THR A 103 -1.85 0.82 7.52
CA THR A 103 -1.69 1.50 8.81
C THR A 103 -0.31 1.24 9.40
N CYS A 104 0.66 2.07 9.02
CA CYS A 104 2.00 2.11 9.58
C CYS A 104 2.52 3.55 9.69
N GLU A 105 3.43 3.78 10.63
CA GLU A 105 4.07 5.08 10.87
C GLU A 105 4.65 5.67 9.58
N SER A 106 5.31 4.83 8.78
CA SER A 106 5.96 5.25 7.53
C SER A 106 4.99 5.84 6.50
N LEU A 107 3.76 5.31 6.38
CA LEU A 107 2.76 5.90 5.47
C LEU A 107 2.09 7.12 6.09
N ILE A 108 1.77 7.06 7.39
CA ILE A 108 1.15 8.17 8.11
C ILE A 108 2.04 9.40 8.01
N GLN A 109 3.34 9.25 8.28
CA GLN A 109 4.32 10.32 8.16
C GLN A 109 4.38 10.86 6.72
N ALA A 110 4.48 9.98 5.72
CA ALA A 110 4.52 10.41 4.33
C ALA A 110 3.28 11.23 3.95
N VAL A 111 2.09 10.83 4.38
CA VAL A 111 0.84 11.59 4.17
C VAL A 111 0.89 12.95 4.87
N ARG A 112 1.41 13.00 6.11
CA ARG A 112 1.55 14.23 6.89
C ARG A 112 2.63 15.18 6.36
N GLU A 113 3.54 14.71 5.52
CA GLU A 113 4.54 15.56 4.84
C GLU A 113 3.99 16.15 3.53
N LEU A 114 2.92 15.58 2.96
CA LEU A 114 2.30 16.12 1.76
C LEU A 114 1.71 17.51 1.99
N CYS A 115 1.85 18.37 0.98
CA CYS A 115 1.23 19.69 0.91
C CYS A 115 1.43 20.52 2.19
N GLY A 116 2.65 20.51 2.76
CA GLY A 116 2.99 21.24 3.97
C GLY A 116 2.25 20.77 5.23
N GLY A 117 1.79 19.52 5.25
CA GLY A 117 1.06 18.92 6.39
C GLY A 117 -0.41 19.29 6.49
N SER A 118 -1.01 19.75 5.39
CA SER A 118 -2.46 19.97 5.30
C SER A 118 -3.26 18.67 5.10
N VAL A 119 -2.62 17.56 4.71
CA VAL A 119 -3.30 16.29 4.41
C VAL A 119 -3.33 15.36 5.62
N HIS A 120 -4.49 14.83 5.98
CA HIS A 120 -4.68 13.94 7.13
C HIS A 120 -4.81 12.47 6.73
N TYR A 121 -4.27 11.57 7.55
CA TYR A 121 -4.44 10.13 7.37
C TYR A 121 -5.67 9.63 8.12
N ILE A 122 -6.48 8.82 7.45
CA ILE A 122 -7.59 8.07 8.04
C ILE A 122 -7.35 6.59 7.76
N GLY A 123 -7.42 5.77 8.79
CA GLY A 123 -7.29 4.32 8.65
C GLY A 123 -7.62 3.60 9.93
N LEU A 124 -7.72 2.28 9.84
CA LEU A 124 -8.00 1.44 10.99
C LEU A 124 -6.80 1.39 11.92
N ALA A 125 -7.02 1.67 13.21
CA ALA A 125 -5.99 1.53 14.22
C ALA A 125 -5.57 0.05 14.32
N LYS A 126 -4.26 -0.19 14.24
CA LYS A 126 -3.68 -1.52 14.34
C LYS A 126 -3.69 -2.01 15.78
N MET A 127 -4.33 -3.15 16.02
CA MET A 127 -4.38 -3.77 17.34
C MET A 127 -3.16 -4.67 17.53
N THR A 128 -2.09 -4.14 18.13
CA THR A 128 -0.89 -4.93 18.44
C THR A 128 -0.37 -4.52 19.81
N PRO A 129 0.00 -5.47 20.70
CA PRO A 129 0.42 -5.15 22.08
C PRO A 129 1.60 -4.17 22.18
N LYS A 130 2.46 -4.14 21.14
CA LYS A 130 3.65 -3.28 21.08
C LYS A 130 3.35 -1.84 20.66
N LEU A 131 2.21 -1.59 20.02
CA LEU A 131 1.89 -0.28 19.45
C LEU A 131 1.13 0.56 20.48
N ARG A 132 1.58 1.80 20.65
CA ARG A 132 0.97 2.79 21.54
C ARG A 132 0.57 4.01 20.72
N TYR A 133 -0.55 4.63 21.04
CA TYR A 133 -1.03 5.84 20.40
C TYR A 133 -1.14 6.95 21.43
N GLN A 134 -0.81 8.15 21.01
CA GLN A 134 -0.97 9.37 21.80
C GLN A 134 -2.07 10.20 21.15
N THR A 135 -3.00 10.69 21.97
CA THR A 135 -4.07 11.58 21.53
C THR A 135 -3.83 12.97 22.11
N ARG A 136 -4.51 13.99 21.58
CA ARG A 136 -4.41 15.35 22.15
C ARG A 136 -4.92 15.43 23.59
N LYS A 137 -5.84 14.54 23.99
CA LYS A 137 -6.43 14.50 25.32
C LYS A 137 -5.52 13.82 26.36
N SER A 138 -4.60 12.97 25.92
CA SER A 138 -3.73 12.17 26.81
C SER A 138 -2.26 12.36 26.47
N LYS A 139 -1.49 12.91 27.42
CA LYS A 139 -0.04 13.06 27.26
C LYS A 139 0.70 11.72 27.29
N ARG A 140 0.10 10.66 27.85
CA ARG A 140 0.71 9.33 27.94
C ARG A 140 0.30 8.48 26.73
N PRO A 141 1.25 7.84 26.01
CA PRO A 141 0.92 6.86 24.98
C PRO A 141 0.17 5.66 25.58
N GLN A 142 -0.97 5.32 24.98
CA GLN A 142 -1.87 4.27 25.43
C GLN A 142 -1.98 3.15 24.39
N ASN A 143 -2.25 1.91 24.81
CA ASN A 143 -2.61 0.87 23.85
C ASN A 143 -4.05 1.08 23.35
N ILE A 144 -4.44 0.33 22.32
CA ILE A 144 -5.77 0.47 21.72
C ILE A 144 -6.94 0.10 22.66
N HIS A 145 -6.71 -0.77 23.65
CA HIS A 145 -7.75 -1.20 24.59
C HIS A 145 -8.05 -0.07 25.59
N GLU A 146 -7.00 0.57 26.10
CA GLU A 146 -7.08 1.77 26.96
C GLU A 146 -7.77 2.94 26.23
N LEU A 147 -7.54 3.08 24.93
CA LEU A 147 -8.16 4.15 24.12
C LEU A 147 -9.65 3.91 23.84
N ARG A 148 -10.06 2.66 23.61
CA ARG A 148 -11.48 2.34 23.39
C ARG A 148 -12.37 2.64 24.60
N GLN A 149 -11.82 2.54 25.81
CA GLN A 149 -12.55 2.83 27.04
C GLN A 149 -12.64 4.34 27.35
N SER A 150 -11.91 5.19 26.61
CA SER A 150 -11.82 6.63 26.86
C SER A 150 -12.39 7.51 25.72
N LEU A 151 -12.94 6.87 24.68
CA LEU A 151 -13.68 7.50 23.58
C LEU A 151 -15.19 7.34 23.82
#